data_AF-A0A9P5MPM3-F1
#
_entry.id   AF-A0A9P5MPM3-F1
#
_cell.length_a   1.000
_cell.length_b   1.000
_cell.length_c   1.000
_cell.angle_alpha   90.00
_cell.angle_beta   90.00
_cell.angle_gamma   90.00
#
_symmetry.space_group_name_H-M   'P 1'
#
loop_
_entity.id
_entity.type
_entity.pdbx_description
1 polymer ?
#
loop_
_entity_poly.entity_id
_entity_poly.type
_entity_poly.pdbx_seq_one_letter_code
_entity_poly.pdbx_strand_id
1 'polypeptide(L)'
;MSTIPSCEDTCQACDISVASQALVAEFTRRGLNTKGERAQLVRFLLGNIEDLSDKKRPFLWETVYDNPSARQEGIFQGRLVGRTFMEHLHIINAIEPDERVKEPPVGALILAIQAVHRALLYSISGEFELPSDRKSSEFSKNNWGDYTLITPRGDRIVKRSSVFLKAIKNLKDQQWVDIFKVAMSFRATAKQPSKAEKDEEEPLSETDSDEYDELVDPRAVGPQQLNSMNAT
;
A
#
# COMPACT_ATOMS: atom_id res chain seq x y z
N MET A 1 11.95 -36.51 -5.32
CA MET A 1 12.25 -35.60 -6.43
C MET A 1 11.65 -34.24 -6.08
N SER A 2 12.48 -33.32 -5.58
CA SER A 2 12.06 -31.95 -5.26
C SER A 2 12.19 -31.11 -6.51
N THR A 3 11.06 -30.68 -7.07
CA THR A 3 11.00 -29.74 -8.19
C THR A 3 11.51 -28.39 -7.70
N ILE A 4 12.58 -27.88 -8.32
CA ILE A 4 13.06 -26.52 -8.09
C ILE A 4 11.96 -25.57 -8.60
N PRO A 5 11.43 -24.65 -7.77
CA PRO A 5 10.44 -23.69 -8.24
C PRO A 5 11.06 -22.79 -9.31
N SER A 6 10.32 -22.56 -10.40
CA SER A 6 10.73 -21.66 -11.48
C SER A 6 10.88 -20.24 -10.93
N CYS A 7 11.87 -19.47 -11.40
CA CYS A 7 12.04 -18.06 -11.04
C CYS A 7 10.77 -17.21 -11.21
N GLU A 8 9.86 -17.64 -12.10
CA GLU A 8 8.56 -16.98 -12.31
C GLU A 8 7.63 -17.08 -11.09
N ASP A 9 7.66 -18.21 -10.36
CA ASP A 9 6.80 -18.44 -9.18
C ASP A 9 7.22 -17.58 -7.98
N THR A 10 8.52 -17.26 -7.87
CA THR A 10 9.07 -16.40 -6.81
C THR A 10 8.85 -14.91 -7.04
N CYS A 11 8.84 -14.43 -8.30
CA CYS A 11 8.57 -13.02 -8.61
C CYS A 11 7.09 -12.65 -8.42
N GLN A 12 6.19 -13.56 -8.76
CA GLN A 12 4.75 -13.29 -8.80
C GLN A 12 4.07 -13.17 -7.42
N ALA A 13 4.49 -13.98 -6.46
CA ALA A 13 4.05 -13.83 -5.07
C ALA A 13 4.60 -12.54 -4.42
N CYS A 14 5.69 -11.99 -4.96
CA CYS A 14 6.31 -10.76 -4.48
C CYS A 14 5.44 -9.53 -4.79
N ASP A 15 4.85 -9.45 -5.99
CA ASP A 15 4.12 -8.26 -6.44
C ASP A 15 2.87 -7.95 -5.60
N ILE A 16 2.03 -8.97 -5.34
CA ILE A 16 0.85 -8.81 -4.48
C ILE A 16 1.28 -8.51 -3.03
N SER A 17 2.36 -9.11 -2.56
CA SER A 17 2.91 -8.84 -1.23
C SER A 17 3.35 -7.39 -1.08
N VAL A 18 4.09 -6.85 -2.06
CA VAL A 18 4.51 -5.44 -2.09
C VAL A 18 3.30 -4.51 -2.11
N ALA A 19 2.31 -4.78 -2.95
CA ALA A 19 1.09 -3.97 -3.01
C ALA A 19 0.28 -4.02 -1.71
N SER A 20 0.23 -5.19 -1.05
CA SER A 20 -0.40 -5.36 0.26
C SER A 20 0.33 -4.56 1.34
N GLN A 21 1.67 -4.60 1.36
CA GLN A 21 2.48 -3.78 2.26
C GLN A 21 2.29 -2.28 2.01
N ALA A 22 2.19 -1.85 0.74
CA ALA A 22 1.88 -0.47 0.39
C ALA A 22 0.51 -0.04 0.93
N LEU A 23 -0.49 -0.93 0.90
CA LEU A 23 -1.82 -0.68 1.46
C LEU A 23 -1.79 -0.58 2.99
N VAL A 24 -1.04 -1.46 3.66
CA VAL A 24 -0.83 -1.39 5.12
C VAL A 24 -0.17 -0.07 5.51
N ALA A 25 0.88 0.34 4.78
CA ALA A 25 1.54 1.62 5.03
C ALA A 25 0.57 2.81 4.86
N GLU A 26 -0.38 2.73 3.92
CA GLU A 26 -1.41 3.75 3.75
C GLU A 26 -2.44 3.76 4.89
N PHE A 27 -2.79 2.59 5.45
CA PHE A 27 -3.62 2.52 6.66
C PHE A 27 -2.92 3.18 7.85
N THR A 28 -1.64 2.86 8.07
CA THR A 28 -0.83 3.47 9.12
C THR A 28 -0.72 4.98 8.95
N ARG A 29 -0.44 5.46 7.73
CA ARG A 29 -0.33 6.90 7.43
C ARG A 29 -1.60 7.68 7.79
N ARG A 30 -2.77 7.06 7.62
CA ARG A 30 -4.08 7.66 7.91
C ARG A 30 -4.58 7.37 9.33
N GLY A 31 -3.84 6.59 10.13
CA GLY A 31 -4.27 6.18 11.47
C GLY A 31 -5.50 5.25 11.48
N LEU A 32 -5.72 4.46 10.41
CA LEU A 32 -6.89 3.58 10.31
C LEU A 32 -6.65 2.28 11.09
N ASN A 33 -7.20 2.23 12.31
CA ASN A 33 -6.94 1.15 13.26
C ASN A 33 -8.05 0.09 13.27
N THR A 34 -9.23 0.39 12.73
CA THR A 34 -10.35 -0.56 12.71
C THR A 34 -10.54 -1.21 11.34
N LYS A 35 -11.07 -2.44 11.34
CA LYS A 35 -11.46 -3.17 10.11
C LYS A 35 -12.46 -2.35 9.27
N GLY A 36 -13.43 -1.70 9.92
CA GLY A 36 -14.44 -0.88 9.25
C GLY A 36 -13.86 0.30 8.47
N GLU A 37 -12.97 1.08 9.07
CA GLU A 37 -12.32 2.23 8.42
C GLU A 37 -11.46 1.80 7.23
N ARG A 38 -10.67 0.73 7.41
CA ARG A 38 -9.85 0.14 6.34
C ARG A 38 -10.72 -0.30 5.17
N ALA A 39 -11.82 -0.99 5.45
CA ALA A 39 -12.77 -1.46 4.44
C ALA A 39 -13.43 -0.30 3.67
N GLN A 40 -13.72 0.82 4.35
CA GLN A 40 -14.24 2.03 3.70
C GLN A 40 -13.23 2.63 2.74
N LEU A 41 -11.96 2.78 3.17
CA LEU A 41 -10.89 3.27 2.30
C LEU A 41 -10.70 2.36 1.08
N VAL A 42 -10.66 1.04 1.28
CA VAL A 42 -10.45 0.07 0.19
C VAL A 42 -11.57 0.16 -0.84
N ARG A 43 -12.83 0.21 -0.41
CA ARG A 43 -13.97 0.36 -1.33
C ARG A 43 -13.91 1.68 -2.09
N PHE A 44 -13.57 2.77 -1.40
CA PHE A 44 -13.36 4.06 -2.06
C PHE A 44 -12.28 3.98 -3.13
N LEU A 45 -11.11 3.42 -2.80
CA LEU A 45 -9.99 3.30 -3.73
C LEU A 45 -10.29 2.40 -4.94
N LEU A 46 -11.08 1.33 -4.75
CA LEU A 46 -11.53 0.45 -5.82
C LEU A 46 -12.53 1.11 -6.77
N GLY A 47 -13.36 2.04 -6.28
CA GLY A 47 -14.44 2.62 -7.07
C GLY A 47 -15.50 1.57 -7.41
N ASN A 48 -15.89 1.47 -8.68
CA ASN A 48 -16.85 0.46 -9.12
C ASN A 48 -16.21 -0.94 -9.15
N ILE A 49 -16.59 -1.78 -8.18
CA ILE A 49 -16.06 -3.15 -8.03
C ILE A 49 -16.59 -4.07 -9.14
N GLU A 50 -17.78 -3.80 -9.69
CA GLU A 50 -18.41 -4.63 -10.73
C GLU A 50 -17.73 -4.47 -12.09
N ASP A 51 -17.12 -3.31 -12.35
CA ASP A 51 -16.42 -3.01 -13.61
C ASP A 51 -14.90 -2.96 -13.41
N LEU A 52 -14.25 -4.12 -13.45
CA LEU A 52 -12.79 -4.27 -13.41
C LEU A 52 -12.05 -3.54 -14.55
N SER A 53 -12.76 -3.10 -15.59
CA SER A 53 -12.20 -2.35 -16.72
C SER A 53 -12.32 -0.83 -16.58
N ASP A 54 -12.94 -0.35 -15.49
CA ASP A 54 -13.06 1.09 -15.23
C ASP A 54 -11.68 1.73 -15.07
N LYS A 55 -11.45 2.79 -15.86
CA LYS A 55 -10.19 3.53 -15.90
C LYS A 55 -10.18 4.71 -14.94
N LYS A 56 -11.30 5.01 -14.27
CA LYS A 56 -11.47 6.13 -13.34
C LYS A 56 -11.28 5.72 -11.88
N ARG A 57 -10.71 4.54 -11.64
CA ARG A 57 -10.45 3.98 -10.32
C ARG A 57 -9.62 4.93 -9.46
N PRO A 58 -10.10 5.32 -8.27
CA PRO A 58 -9.44 6.37 -7.48
C PRO A 58 -7.98 6.08 -7.13
N PHE A 59 -7.60 4.82 -6.88
CA PHE A 59 -6.21 4.47 -6.54
C PHE A 59 -5.17 4.81 -7.63
N LEU A 60 -5.60 5.08 -8.86
CA LEU A 60 -4.71 5.45 -9.96
C LEU A 60 -4.20 6.89 -9.84
N TRP A 61 -4.90 7.76 -9.11
CA TRP A 61 -4.69 9.20 -9.15
C TRP A 61 -3.99 9.69 -7.89
N GLU A 62 -3.07 10.65 -8.05
CA GLU A 62 -2.36 11.26 -6.92
C GLU A 62 -3.31 12.00 -5.98
N THR A 63 -4.15 12.88 -6.54
CA THR A 63 -4.97 13.85 -5.78
C THR A 63 -5.97 13.18 -4.85
N VAL A 64 -6.46 11.99 -5.21
CA VAL A 64 -7.44 11.20 -4.45
C VAL A 64 -6.97 10.88 -3.03
N TYR A 65 -5.66 10.80 -2.80
CA TYR A 65 -5.16 10.36 -1.50
C TYR A 65 -5.16 11.46 -0.44
N ASP A 66 -5.08 12.73 -0.82
CA ASP A 66 -5.06 13.89 0.09
C ASP A 66 -6.33 14.73 -0.03
N ASN A 67 -6.95 14.77 -1.22
CA ASN A 67 -8.22 15.45 -1.44
C ASN A 67 -9.16 14.58 -2.31
N PRO A 68 -9.91 13.65 -1.69
CA PRO A 68 -10.85 12.75 -2.37
C PRO A 68 -11.88 13.45 -3.28
N SER A 69 -12.22 14.69 -2.96
CA SER A 69 -13.22 15.50 -3.69
C SER A 69 -12.60 16.38 -4.77
N ALA A 70 -11.27 16.45 -4.87
CA ALA A 70 -10.60 17.22 -5.89
C ALA A 70 -10.80 16.61 -7.28
N ARG A 71 -10.51 17.43 -8.29
CA ARG A 71 -10.33 16.93 -9.65
C ARG A 71 -9.24 15.84 -9.65
N GLN A 72 -9.52 14.75 -10.35
CA GLN A 72 -8.57 13.67 -10.56
C GLN A 72 -7.40 14.15 -11.42
N GLU A 73 -6.21 14.24 -10.83
CA GLU A 73 -4.96 14.64 -11.48
C GLU A 73 -3.84 13.67 -11.08
N GLY A 74 -2.75 13.66 -11.87
CA GLY A 74 -1.64 12.71 -11.66
C GLY A 74 -2.05 11.25 -11.92
N ILE A 75 -2.51 10.92 -13.13
CA ILE A 75 -2.85 9.53 -13.47
C ILE A 75 -1.62 8.63 -13.38
N PHE A 76 -1.79 7.45 -12.77
CA PHE A 76 -0.75 6.49 -12.41
C PHE A 76 0.26 6.98 -11.36
N GLN A 77 0.01 8.12 -10.72
CA GLN A 77 0.82 8.68 -9.65
C GLN A 77 0.21 8.43 -8.26
N GLY A 78 -0.85 7.62 -8.17
CA GLY A 78 -1.42 7.21 -6.89
C GLY A 78 -0.39 6.52 -5.97
N ARG A 79 -0.46 6.79 -4.66
CA ARG A 79 0.58 6.34 -3.70
C ARG A 79 0.83 4.83 -3.71
N LEU A 80 -0.23 4.02 -3.83
CA LEU A 80 -0.09 2.56 -3.88
C LEU A 80 0.60 2.10 -5.17
N VAL A 81 0.27 2.72 -6.30
CA VAL A 81 0.91 2.45 -7.60
C VAL A 81 2.38 2.86 -7.54
N GLY A 82 2.68 4.06 -7.05
CA GLY A 82 4.05 4.55 -6.93
C GLY A 82 4.94 3.67 -6.06
N ARG A 83 4.46 3.27 -4.87
CA ARG A 83 5.18 2.34 -3.98
C ARG A 83 5.47 1.00 -4.65
N THR A 84 4.44 0.39 -5.25
CA THR A 84 4.59 -0.92 -5.91
C THR A 84 5.48 -0.84 -7.14
N PHE A 85 5.36 0.23 -7.93
CA PHE A 85 6.18 0.46 -9.10
C PHE A 85 7.65 0.68 -8.75
N MET A 86 7.95 1.29 -7.60
CA MET A 86 9.32 1.47 -7.11
C MET A 86 10.08 0.14 -7.01
N GLU A 87 9.45 -0.92 -6.51
CA GLU A 87 10.09 -2.24 -6.40
C GLU A 87 10.43 -2.83 -7.77
N HIS A 88 9.54 -2.71 -8.75
CA HIS A 88 9.86 -3.12 -10.12
C HIS A 88 11.01 -2.28 -10.70
N LEU A 89 11.03 -0.96 -10.44
CA LEU A 89 12.13 -0.11 -10.84
C LEU A 89 13.43 -0.47 -10.14
N HIS A 90 13.39 -0.93 -8.89
CA HIS A 90 14.58 -1.40 -8.19
C HIS A 90 15.21 -2.60 -8.90
N ILE A 91 14.38 -3.57 -9.30
CA ILE A 91 14.82 -4.75 -10.07
C ILE A 91 15.40 -4.32 -11.44
N ILE A 92 14.70 -3.47 -12.18
CA ILE A 92 15.17 -2.98 -13.49
C ILE A 92 16.47 -2.20 -13.35
N ASN A 93 16.60 -1.39 -12.28
CA ASN A 93 17.79 -0.59 -12.03
C ASN A 93 19.00 -1.40 -11.55
N ALA A 94 18.85 -2.70 -11.30
CA ALA A 94 19.97 -3.60 -10.99
C ALA A 94 20.64 -4.18 -12.26
N ILE A 95 19.99 -4.11 -13.42
CA ILE A 95 20.56 -4.53 -14.72
C ILE A 95 21.59 -3.49 -15.18
N GLU A 96 22.66 -3.81 -15.90
CA GLU A 96 23.61 -2.79 -16.35
C GLU A 96 22.96 -1.78 -17.34
N PRO A 97 23.28 -0.47 -17.30
CA PRO A 97 22.59 0.53 -18.11
C PRO A 97 22.64 0.32 -19.63
N ASP A 98 23.70 -0.32 -20.13
CA ASP A 98 23.89 -0.68 -21.54
C ASP A 98 23.06 -1.90 -21.97
N GLU A 99 22.69 -2.76 -21.02
CA GLU A 99 21.80 -3.90 -21.23
C GLU A 99 20.31 -3.55 -21.11
N ARG A 100 19.99 -2.33 -20.63
CA ARG A 100 18.61 -1.87 -20.47
C ARG A 100 18.03 -1.31 -21.76
N VAL A 101 16.77 -1.64 -21.97
CA VAL A 101 15.91 -1.00 -22.97
C VAL A 101 15.73 0.48 -22.59
N LYS A 102 15.80 1.39 -23.56
CA LYS A 102 15.72 2.85 -23.33
C LYS A 102 14.29 3.34 -23.10
N GLU A 103 13.33 2.60 -23.63
CA GLU A 103 11.91 2.88 -23.52
C GLU A 103 11.43 2.74 -22.07
N PRO A 104 10.42 3.54 -21.65
CA PRO A 104 9.82 3.39 -20.33
C PRO A 104 9.30 1.97 -20.09
N PRO A 105 9.40 1.44 -18.85
CA PRO A 105 9.04 0.06 -18.54
C PRO A 105 7.51 -0.09 -18.39
N VAL A 106 6.80 -0.02 -19.53
CA VAL A 106 5.33 -0.11 -19.63
C VAL A 106 4.78 -1.35 -18.92
N GLY A 107 5.44 -2.49 -19.10
CA GLY A 107 5.04 -3.75 -18.47
C GLY A 107 5.08 -3.68 -16.95
N ALA A 108 6.14 -3.12 -16.38
CA ALA A 108 6.28 -2.98 -14.93
C ALA A 108 5.22 -2.06 -14.33
N LEU A 109 4.85 -0.97 -15.01
CA LEU A 109 3.77 -0.10 -14.53
C LEU A 109 2.40 -0.81 -14.58
N ILE A 110 2.14 -1.61 -15.62
CA ILE A 110 0.91 -2.43 -15.69
C ILE A 110 0.87 -3.44 -14.54
N LEU A 111 1.98 -4.15 -14.30
CA LEU A 111 2.08 -5.12 -13.21
C LEU A 111 1.82 -4.47 -11.84
N ALA A 112 2.42 -3.30 -11.58
CA ALA A 112 2.17 -2.54 -10.36
C ALA A 112 0.67 -2.19 -10.19
N ILE A 113 0.01 -1.70 -11.25
CA ILE A 113 -1.41 -1.36 -11.22
C ILE A 113 -2.26 -2.61 -10.94
N GLN A 114 -1.94 -3.75 -11.58
CA GLN A 114 -2.64 -5.00 -11.36
C GLN A 114 -2.46 -5.53 -9.93
N ALA A 115 -1.24 -5.48 -9.39
CA ALA A 115 -0.95 -5.89 -8.03
C ALA A 115 -1.72 -5.04 -7.01
N VAL A 116 -1.72 -3.70 -7.17
CA VAL A 116 -2.49 -2.78 -6.31
C VAL A 116 -3.99 -3.06 -6.36
N HIS A 117 -4.55 -3.20 -7.54
CA HIS A 117 -5.98 -3.51 -7.69
C HIS A 117 -6.35 -4.77 -6.90
N ARG A 118 -5.44 -5.73 -6.82
CA ARG A 118 -5.71 -7.06 -6.28
C ARG A 118 -5.47 -7.12 -4.78
N ALA A 119 -4.43 -6.45 -4.30
CA ALA A 119 -4.29 -6.16 -2.89
C ALA A 119 -5.54 -5.46 -2.32
N LEU A 120 -6.12 -4.52 -3.08
CA LEU A 120 -7.38 -3.87 -2.70
C LEU A 120 -8.57 -4.84 -2.74
N LEU A 121 -8.73 -5.65 -3.79
CA LEU A 121 -9.83 -6.62 -3.87
C LEU A 121 -9.79 -7.64 -2.73
N TYR A 122 -8.60 -8.14 -2.39
CA TYR A 122 -8.39 -9.06 -1.27
C TYR A 122 -8.51 -8.39 0.09
N SER A 123 -8.51 -7.05 0.15
CA SER A 123 -8.67 -6.27 1.38
C SER A 123 -10.05 -5.64 1.52
N ILE A 124 -11.04 -6.07 0.73
CA ILE A 124 -12.37 -5.44 0.67
C ILE A 124 -13.12 -5.48 2.01
N SER A 125 -12.84 -6.49 2.84
CA SER A 125 -13.38 -6.61 4.20
C SER A 125 -12.69 -5.68 5.19
N GLY A 126 -11.57 -5.05 4.82
CA GLY A 126 -10.68 -4.29 5.70
C GLY A 126 -9.49 -5.09 6.23
N GLU A 127 -9.45 -6.39 5.94
CA GLU A 127 -8.34 -7.30 6.21
C GLU A 127 -7.93 -8.00 4.93
N PHE A 128 -6.64 -8.30 4.79
CA PHE A 128 -6.12 -8.99 3.62
C PHE A 128 -6.46 -10.48 3.69
N GLU A 129 -7.36 -10.91 2.82
CA GLU A 129 -7.88 -12.28 2.75
C GLU A 129 -7.60 -12.84 1.35
N LEU A 130 -6.61 -13.74 1.26
CA LEU A 130 -6.36 -14.48 0.01
C LEU A 130 -7.52 -15.45 -0.25
N PRO A 131 -7.94 -15.63 -1.51
CA PRO A 131 -8.89 -16.66 -1.86
C PRO A 131 -8.41 -18.04 -1.40
N SER A 132 -9.34 -18.85 -0.87
CA SER A 132 -9.04 -20.19 -0.36
C SER A 132 -8.65 -21.17 -1.48
N ASP A 133 -9.04 -20.88 -2.72
CA ASP A 133 -8.65 -21.68 -3.87
C ASP A 133 -7.31 -21.20 -4.44
N ARG A 134 -6.33 -22.11 -4.44
CA ARG A 134 -4.98 -21.85 -4.96
C ARG A 134 -5.02 -21.30 -6.38
N LYS A 135 -5.90 -21.82 -7.22
CA LYS A 135 -6.03 -21.39 -8.62
C LYS A 135 -6.37 -19.92 -8.74
N SER A 136 -7.32 -19.35 -7.99
CA SER A 136 -7.62 -17.93 -8.11
C SER A 136 -6.59 -17.01 -7.46
N SER A 137 -5.74 -17.55 -6.56
CA SER A 137 -4.65 -16.82 -5.91
C SER A 137 -3.36 -16.74 -6.75
N GLU A 138 -3.15 -17.66 -7.70
CA GLU A 138 -1.94 -17.71 -8.54
C GLU A 138 -1.93 -16.59 -9.57
N PHE A 139 -0.86 -15.79 -9.63
CA PHE A 139 -0.65 -14.67 -10.57
C PHE A 139 -0.36 -15.12 -12.03
N SER A 140 -1.14 -16.04 -12.58
CA SER A 140 -0.95 -16.57 -13.93
C SER A 140 -1.64 -15.73 -15.04
N LYS A 141 -1.16 -15.83 -16.28
CA LYS A 141 -1.89 -15.27 -17.44
C LYS A 141 -3.36 -15.71 -17.49
N ASN A 142 -3.67 -16.94 -17.08
CA ASN A 142 -5.03 -17.48 -17.13
C ASN A 142 -5.99 -16.78 -16.17
N ASN A 143 -5.48 -16.28 -15.04
CA ASN A 143 -6.29 -15.61 -14.02
C ASN A 143 -6.26 -14.07 -14.16
N TRP A 144 -5.15 -13.53 -14.69
CA TRP A 144 -4.83 -12.09 -14.63
C TRP A 144 -4.65 -11.44 -16.00
N GLY A 145 -4.51 -12.24 -17.05
CA GLY A 145 -4.49 -11.80 -18.43
C GLY A 145 -5.90 -11.52 -18.98
N ASP A 146 -5.92 -10.97 -20.19
CA ASP A 146 -7.13 -10.86 -20.98
C ASP A 146 -7.66 -12.26 -21.34
N TYR A 147 -8.97 -12.43 -21.34
CA TYR A 147 -9.61 -13.71 -21.68
C TYR A 147 -10.79 -13.51 -22.63
N THR A 148 -11.13 -14.57 -23.37
CA THR A 148 -12.28 -14.58 -24.27
C THR A 148 -13.48 -15.17 -23.52
N LEU A 149 -14.55 -14.40 -23.42
CA LEU A 149 -15.84 -14.85 -22.93
C LEU A 149 -16.70 -15.27 -24.12
N ILE A 150 -17.05 -16.55 -24.19
CA ILE A 150 -17.99 -17.08 -25.16
C ILE A 150 -19.40 -16.70 -24.70
N THR A 151 -20.13 -15.92 -25.49
CA THR A 151 -21.52 -15.53 -25.19
C THR A 151 -22.47 -16.04 -26.28
N PRO A 152 -23.78 -16.13 -26.02
CA PRO A 152 -24.76 -16.45 -27.07
C PRO A 152 -24.75 -15.47 -28.26
N ARG A 153 -24.16 -14.28 -28.09
CA ARG A 153 -24.02 -13.24 -29.12
C ARG A 153 -22.64 -13.22 -29.80
N GLY A 154 -21.80 -14.22 -29.52
CA GLY A 154 -20.44 -14.35 -30.03
C GLY A 154 -19.36 -14.16 -28.96
N ASP A 155 -18.11 -14.29 -29.39
CA ASP A 155 -16.94 -14.20 -28.54
C ASP A 155 -16.61 -12.74 -28.21
N ARG A 156 -16.45 -12.44 -26.92
CA ARG A 156 -16.06 -11.12 -26.43
C ARG A 156 -14.76 -11.20 -25.64
N ILE A 157 -13.76 -10.41 -26.01
CA ILE A 157 -12.54 -10.27 -25.22
C ILE A 157 -12.83 -9.39 -24.00
N VAL A 158 -12.62 -9.93 -22.81
CA VAL A 158 -12.64 -9.20 -21.54
C VAL A 158 -11.20 -8.83 -21.21
N LYS A 159 -10.92 -7.52 -21.25
CA LYS A 159 -9.60 -6.98 -20.95
C LYS A 159 -9.42 -6.87 -19.43
N ARG A 160 -8.34 -7.45 -18.91
CA ARG A 160 -7.90 -7.32 -17.51
C ARG A 160 -6.52 -6.71 -17.44
N SER A 161 -5.56 -7.28 -18.17
CA SER A 161 -4.18 -6.81 -18.21
C SER A 161 -3.96 -5.67 -19.19
N SER A 162 -4.69 -5.65 -20.31
CA SER A 162 -4.49 -4.63 -21.35
C SER A 162 -5.36 -3.38 -21.21
N VAL A 163 -6.18 -3.28 -20.16
CA VAL A 163 -7.10 -2.15 -19.93
C VAL A 163 -6.39 -0.80 -20.01
N PHE A 164 -5.22 -0.72 -19.36
CA PHE A 164 -4.41 0.49 -19.27
C PHE A 164 -3.33 0.61 -20.35
N LEU A 165 -3.10 -0.44 -21.15
CA LEU A 165 -2.00 -0.47 -22.13
C LEU A 165 -2.04 0.72 -23.10
N LYS A 166 -3.22 1.02 -23.66
CA LYS A 166 -3.38 2.16 -24.57
C LYS A 166 -3.13 3.51 -23.88
N ALA A 167 -3.57 3.64 -22.62
CA ALA A 167 -3.38 4.88 -21.87
C ALA A 167 -1.91 5.11 -21.54
N ILE A 168 -1.21 4.06 -21.08
CA ILE A 168 0.21 4.10 -20.71
C ILE A 168 1.08 4.36 -21.94
N LYS A 169 0.80 3.70 -23.08
CA LYS A 169 1.53 3.95 -24.34
C LYS A 169 1.37 5.37 -24.89
N ASN A 170 0.33 6.08 -24.47
CA ASN A 170 0.04 7.45 -24.90
C ASN A 170 0.48 8.50 -23.85
N LEU A 171 1.16 8.09 -22.77
CA LEU A 171 1.74 9.03 -21.82
C LEU A 171 2.85 9.85 -22.49
N LYS A 172 2.86 11.15 -22.22
CA LYS A 172 3.93 12.05 -22.65
C LYS A 172 5.16 11.87 -21.77
N ASP A 173 6.33 12.23 -22.29
CA ASP A 173 7.61 12.11 -21.56
C ASP A 173 7.56 12.80 -20.19
N GLN A 174 6.99 14.00 -20.11
CA GLN A 174 6.84 14.70 -18.83
C GLN A 174 6.00 13.90 -17.82
N GLN A 175 4.94 13.23 -18.27
CA GLN A 175 4.10 12.41 -17.39
C GLN A 175 4.87 11.19 -16.89
N TRP A 176 5.72 10.59 -17.73
CA TRP A 176 6.64 9.53 -17.29
C TRP A 176 7.62 10.05 -16.24
N VAL A 177 8.23 11.21 -16.46
CA VAL A 177 9.13 11.86 -15.48
C VAL A 177 8.42 12.02 -14.13
N ASP A 178 7.18 12.51 -14.14
CA ASP A 178 6.40 12.71 -12.91
C ASP A 178 6.08 11.37 -12.21
N ILE A 179 5.68 10.34 -12.96
CA ILE A 179 5.45 8.98 -12.43
C ILE A 179 6.73 8.42 -11.80
N PHE A 180 7.88 8.54 -12.48
CA PHE A 180 9.18 8.11 -11.94
C PHE A 180 9.54 8.86 -10.67
N LYS A 181 9.34 10.18 -10.65
CA LYS A 181 9.59 11.02 -9.48
C LYS A 181 8.78 10.55 -8.28
N VAL A 182 7.49 10.29 -8.46
CA VAL A 182 6.60 9.78 -7.40
C VAL A 182 7.07 8.41 -6.92
N ALA A 183 7.34 7.46 -7.82
CA ALA A 183 7.82 6.13 -7.44
C ALA A 183 9.14 6.20 -6.65
N MET A 184 10.11 6.97 -7.14
CA MET A 184 11.42 7.13 -6.51
C MET A 184 11.37 7.81 -5.14
N SER A 185 10.35 8.63 -4.87
CA SER A 185 10.14 9.22 -3.54
C SER A 185 9.95 8.16 -2.44
N PHE A 186 9.43 6.98 -2.79
CA PHE A 186 9.21 5.90 -1.83
C PHE A 186 10.48 5.11 -1.49
N ARG A 187 11.54 5.22 -2.32
CA ARG A 187 12.84 4.57 -2.09
C ARG A 187 13.48 4.95 -0.75
N ALA A 188 13.30 6.20 -0.32
CA ALA A 188 13.89 6.72 0.93
C ALA A 188 13.16 6.21 2.18
N THR A 189 11.88 5.86 2.08
CA THR A 189 11.07 5.41 3.23
C THR A 189 11.30 3.95 3.60
N ALA A 190 11.98 3.16 2.75
CA ALA A 190 12.31 1.75 3.01
C ALA A 190 13.55 1.55 3.91
N LYS A 191 14.31 2.62 4.22
CA LYS A 191 15.60 2.53 4.94
C LYS A 191 15.61 2.96 6.41
N GLN A 192 14.45 3.27 7.02
CA GLN A 192 14.43 3.60 8.45
C GLN A 192 13.90 2.42 9.28
N PRO A 193 14.77 1.58 9.87
CA PRO A 193 14.46 1.03 11.18
C PRO A 193 14.36 2.21 12.14
N SER A 194 13.27 2.27 12.90
CA SER A 194 13.08 3.20 14.01
C SER A 194 14.37 3.31 14.82
N LYS A 195 14.94 4.50 14.88
CA LYS A 195 15.99 4.81 15.84
C LYS A 195 15.32 4.70 17.20
N ALA A 196 15.52 3.55 17.85
CA ALA A 196 15.16 3.36 19.24
C ALA A 196 15.77 4.54 20.02
N GLU A 197 14.92 5.23 20.77
CA GLU A 197 15.35 6.11 21.84
C GLU A 197 16.32 5.30 22.72
N LYS A 198 17.58 5.68 22.68
CA LYS A 198 18.52 5.33 23.74
C LYS A 198 18.21 6.32 24.85
N ASP A 199 17.44 5.86 25.82
CA ASP A 199 17.54 6.37 27.18
C ASP A 199 19.00 6.17 27.61
N GLU A 200 19.71 7.28 27.75
CA GLU A 200 21.02 7.30 28.41
C GLU A 200 20.77 7.11 29.91
N GLU A 201 21.03 5.90 30.40
CA GLU A 201 21.31 5.66 31.82
C GLU A 201 22.55 6.48 32.21
N GLU A 202 22.37 7.50 33.05
CA GLU A 202 23.47 8.13 33.77
C GLU A 202 23.95 7.24 34.93
N PRO A 203 25.27 7.14 35.16
CA PRO A 203 25.82 6.35 36.24
C PRO A 203 25.74 7.09 37.58
N LEU A 204 25.32 6.35 38.61
CA LEU A 204 25.46 6.70 40.03
C LEU A 204 26.89 7.13 40.38
N SER A 205 27.03 8.31 40.99
CA SER A 205 28.16 8.63 41.87
C SER A 205 27.65 9.26 43.17
N GLU A 206 27.84 8.53 44.26
CA GLU A 206 27.66 8.99 45.64
C GLU A 206 28.73 10.03 46.00
N THR A 207 28.32 11.16 46.59
CA THR A 207 29.07 11.81 47.67
C THR A 207 28.12 12.65 48.54
N ASP A 208 28.22 12.40 49.84
CA ASP A 208 27.57 13.00 51.00
C ASP A 208 27.74 14.52 51.16
N SER A 209 26.92 15.04 52.08
CA SER A 209 27.00 16.30 52.87
C SER A 209 26.37 17.57 52.28
N ASP A 210 25.56 18.38 52.97
CA ASP A 210 24.89 18.34 54.28
C ASP A 210 23.69 19.33 54.22
N GLU A 211 22.68 19.09 55.07
CA GLU A 211 21.97 20.12 55.87
C GLU A 211 21.37 21.34 55.14
N TYR A 212 20.03 21.38 54.99
CA TYR A 212 19.19 22.49 55.47
C TYR A 212 17.71 22.06 55.57
N ASP A 213 17.14 22.52 56.68
CA ASP A 213 15.87 22.17 57.28
C ASP A 213 14.59 22.56 56.51
N GLU A 214 13.59 21.70 56.73
CA GLU A 214 12.22 22.03 57.15
C GLU A 214 11.33 22.90 56.23
N LEU A 215 10.26 22.28 55.71
CA LEU A 215 8.87 22.67 56.02
C LEU A 215 7.88 21.65 55.43
N VAL A 216 7.23 20.91 56.34
CA VAL A 216 6.09 20.03 56.07
C VAL A 216 4.80 20.82 56.33
N ASP A 217 3.82 20.75 55.42
CA ASP A 217 2.40 20.77 55.84
C ASP A 217 1.68 19.48 55.36
N PRO A 218 1.20 18.63 56.29
CA PRO A 218 0.62 17.31 56.04
C PRO A 218 -0.92 17.29 56.11
N ARG A 219 -1.64 18.19 55.41
CA ARG A 219 -3.12 18.26 55.53
C ARG A 219 -3.92 18.52 54.26
N ALA A 220 -3.96 17.55 53.35
CA ALA A 220 -5.17 17.35 52.54
C ALA A 220 -5.43 15.87 52.24
N VAL A 221 -5.69 15.09 53.30
CA VAL A 221 -6.20 13.72 53.22
C VAL A 221 -7.71 13.73 52.99
N GLY A 222 -8.15 13.26 51.82
CA GLY A 222 -9.31 12.39 51.57
C GLY A 222 -10.74 12.91 51.86
N PRO A 223 -11.79 12.09 51.62
CA PRO A 223 -11.79 10.70 51.15
C PRO A 223 -12.76 10.38 49.97
N GLN A 224 -12.69 9.12 49.55
CA GLN A 224 -13.62 8.36 48.70
C GLN A 224 -15.10 8.37 49.16
N GLN A 225 -15.96 7.80 48.30
CA GLN A 225 -17.31 7.26 48.51
C GLN A 225 -18.46 8.18 48.05
N LEU A 226 -19.59 7.75 47.48
CA LEU A 226 -20.25 6.43 47.38
C LEU A 226 -21.38 6.54 46.31
N ASN A 227 -21.65 5.42 45.66
CA ASN A 227 -22.90 4.94 45.03
C ASN A 227 -24.16 5.83 44.86
N SER A 228 -24.76 5.62 43.67
CA SER A 228 -26.19 5.47 43.35
C SER A 228 -27.20 6.54 43.77
N MET A 229 -28.05 6.97 42.82
CA MET A 229 -29.50 6.76 42.92
C MET A 229 -30.22 7.06 41.60
N ASN A 230 -31.12 6.13 41.25
CA ASN A 230 -32.21 6.30 40.30
C ASN A 230 -33.23 7.34 40.78
N ALA A 231 -34.00 7.85 39.81
CA ALA A 231 -35.38 8.39 39.84
C ALA A 231 -35.40 9.68 38.98
N THR A 232 -36.27 9.86 37.99
CA THR A 232 -37.71 9.57 37.96
C THR A 232 -38.17 9.34 36.52
#